data_AF-A0A8T5LYD0-F1
#
_entry.id   AF-A0A8T5LYD0-F1
#
_cell.length_a   1.000
_cell.length_b   1.000
_cell.length_c   1.000
_cell.angle_alpha   90.00
_cell.angle_beta   90.00
_cell.angle_gamma   90.00
#
_symmetry.space_group_name_H-M   'P 1'
#
loop_
_entity.id
_entity.type
_entity.pdbx_description
1 polymer ?
#
loop_
_entity_poly.entity_id
_entity_poly.type
_entity_poly.pdbx_seq_one_letter_code
_entity_poly.pdbx_strand_id
1 'polypeptide(L)'
;MTESHFEKTYQDMVRKGAMEKVRWLENLSKMILPSMRKRIQMNDKTVLQELVIPNWVKWELLHEWANEKATEGKGQLCVLCSGIKEAGIRYNNRFVCEPCFKSIKNL
;
A
#
# COMPACT_ATOMS: atom_id res chain seq x y z
N MET A 1 -12.19 -7.41 14.36
CA MET A 1 -11.04 -6.76 13.70
C MET A 1 -10.09 -7.87 13.28
N THR A 2 -10.02 -8.18 11.99
CA THR A 2 -9.05 -9.16 11.47
C THR A 2 -7.70 -8.46 11.29
N GLU A 3 -6.70 -8.87 12.07
CA GLU A 3 -5.30 -8.46 11.90
C GLU A 3 -4.80 -8.78 10.48
N SER A 4 -4.08 -7.85 9.84
CA SER A 4 -3.43 -8.07 8.53
C SER A 4 -2.33 -9.14 8.66
N HIS A 5 -2.06 -9.88 7.58
CA HIS A 5 -0.98 -10.86 7.57
C HIS A 5 0.39 -10.15 7.65
N PHE A 6 0.49 -8.92 7.15
CA PHE A 6 1.63 -8.05 7.39
C PHE A 6 1.89 -7.80 8.88
N GLU A 7 0.89 -7.31 9.64
CA GLU A 7 1.03 -7.03 11.07
C GLU A 7 1.43 -8.28 11.86
N LYS A 8 0.83 -9.44 11.55
CA LYS A 8 1.21 -10.70 12.18
C LYS A 8 2.66 -11.08 11.89
N THR A 9 3.08 -10.94 10.63
CA THR A 9 4.45 -11.24 10.21
C THR A 9 5.45 -10.30 10.88
N TYR A 10 5.11 -9.02 10.99
CA TYR A 10 5.89 -8.01 11.70
C TYR A 10 6.05 -8.37 13.18
N GLN A 11 4.96 -8.64 13.89
CA GLN A 11 4.99 -9.02 15.30
C GLN A 11 5.75 -10.32 15.56
N ASP A 12 5.61 -11.31 14.68
CA ASP A 12 6.37 -12.56 14.78
C ASP A 12 7.88 -12.33 14.63
N MET A 13 8.30 -11.43 13.74
CA MET A 13 9.71 -11.09 13.58
C MET A 13 10.27 -10.31 14.78
N VAL A 14 9.48 -9.42 15.37
CA VAL A 14 9.83 -8.72 16.62
C VAL A 14 9.99 -9.74 17.76
N ARG A 15 9.02 -10.64 17.94
CA ARG A 15 9.06 -11.68 19.00
C ARG A 15 10.25 -12.63 18.84
N LYS A 16 10.62 -12.96 17.60
CA LYS A 16 11.77 -13.83 17.29
C LYS A 16 13.12 -13.11 17.35
N GLY A 17 13.14 -11.80 17.63
CA GLY A 17 14.38 -11.00 17.67
C GLY A 17 15.04 -10.81 16.31
N ALA A 18 14.30 -10.97 15.19
CA ALA A 18 14.82 -10.84 13.84
C ALA A 18 14.92 -9.36 13.42
N MET A 19 15.72 -8.58 14.16
CA MET A 19 15.78 -7.12 14.07
C MET A 19 16.17 -6.59 12.69
N GLU A 20 17.00 -7.32 11.94
CA GLU A 20 17.35 -6.95 10.56
C GLU A 20 16.12 -6.97 9.65
N LYS A 21 15.26 -7.99 9.79
CA LYS A 21 14.03 -8.12 8.99
C LYS A 21 13.00 -7.05 9.38
N VAL A 22 12.88 -6.77 10.68
CA VAL A 22 12.02 -5.69 11.19
C VAL A 22 12.45 -4.35 10.60
N ARG A 23 13.75 -4.01 10.68
CA ARG A 23 14.29 -2.78 10.08
C ARG A 23 14.05 -2.72 8.57
N TRP A 24 14.14 -3.85 7.87
CA TRP A 24 13.85 -3.90 6.44
C TRP A 24 12.38 -3.56 6.16
N LEU A 25 11.43 -4.13 6.92
CA LEU A 25 9.99 -3.83 6.81
C LEU A 25 9.69 -2.36 7.11
N GLU A 26 10.29 -1.78 8.15
CA GLU A 26 10.12 -0.36 8.51
C GLU A 26 10.63 0.58 7.40
N ASN A 27 11.68 0.19 6.68
CA ASN A 27 12.27 1.00 5.62
C ASN A 27 11.64 0.77 4.23
N LEU A 28 10.64 -0.12 4.10
CA LEU A 28 9.95 -0.37 2.83
C LEU A 28 9.46 0.92 2.15
N SER A 29 8.93 1.87 2.93
CA SER A 29 8.42 3.15 2.43
C SER A 29 9.50 4.08 1.87
N LYS A 30 10.75 3.90 2.32
CA LYS A 30 11.91 4.65 1.82
C LYS A 30 12.58 3.95 0.63
N MET A 31 12.54 2.62 0.61
CA MET A 31 13.16 1.80 -0.44
C MET A 31 12.29 1.68 -1.69
N ILE A 32 10.97 1.63 -1.54
CA ILE A 32 10.02 1.46 -2.65
C ILE A 32 9.47 2.82 -3.07
N LEU A 33 9.77 3.21 -4.30
CA LEU A 33 9.27 4.46 -4.88
C LEU A 33 7.73 4.47 -4.95
N PRO A 34 7.09 5.65 -4.86
CA PRO A 34 5.63 5.76 -4.96
C PRO A 34 5.06 5.14 -6.24
N SER A 35 5.77 5.24 -7.37
CA SER A 35 5.40 4.62 -8.65
C SER A 35 5.38 3.09 -8.56
N MET A 36 6.40 2.49 -7.94
CA MET A 36 6.49 1.05 -7.70
C MET A 36 5.41 0.59 -6.72
N ARG A 37 5.17 1.35 -5.65
CA ARG A 37 4.08 1.07 -4.71
C ARG A 37 2.71 1.03 -5.41
N LYS A 38 2.44 1.96 -6.32
CA LYS A 38 1.20 1.95 -7.12
C LYS A 38 1.08 0.70 -7.99
N ARG A 39 2.18 0.25 -8.61
CA ARG A 39 2.21 -0.99 -9.39
C ARG A 39 1.93 -2.21 -8.50
N ILE A 40 2.50 -2.25 -7.30
CA ILE A 40 2.19 -3.29 -6.31
C ILE A 40 0.70 -3.28 -5.96
N GLN A 41 0.10 -2.10 -5.70
CA GLN A 41 -1.34 -1.96 -5.42
C GLN A 41 -2.22 -2.39 -6.61
N MET A 42 -1.74 -2.22 -7.84
CA MET A 42 -2.40 -2.67 -9.07
C MET A 42 -2.20 -4.17 -9.35
N ASN A 43 -1.58 -4.91 -8.42
CA ASN A 43 -1.22 -6.31 -8.55
C ASN A 43 -0.25 -6.60 -9.71
N ASP A 44 0.54 -5.60 -10.13
CA ASP A 44 1.56 -5.75 -11.17
C ASP A 44 2.85 -6.36 -10.59
N LYS A 45 3.01 -7.68 -10.79
CA LYS A 45 4.17 -8.45 -10.32
C LYS A 45 5.46 -8.15 -11.07
N THR A 46 5.42 -7.46 -12.22
CA THR A 46 6.64 -7.13 -12.98
C THR A 46 7.57 -6.19 -12.21
N VAL A 47 7.01 -5.41 -11.27
CA VAL A 47 7.77 -4.54 -10.36
C VAL A 47 8.81 -5.28 -9.53
N LEU A 48 8.63 -6.60 -9.32
CA LEU A 48 9.62 -7.44 -8.61
C LEU A 48 10.95 -7.54 -9.34
N GLN A 49 10.98 -7.35 -10.66
CA GLN A 49 12.22 -7.35 -11.45
C GLN A 49 13.07 -6.09 -11.18
N GLU A 50 12.43 -5.02 -10.71
CA GLU A 50 13.06 -3.73 -10.42
C GLU A 50 13.38 -3.56 -8.93
N LEU A 51 12.77 -4.38 -8.07
CA LEU A 51 12.95 -4.33 -6.62
C LEU A 51 14.00 -5.33 -6.16
N VAL A 52 14.99 -4.85 -5.41
CA VAL A 52 15.91 -5.72 -4.67
C VAL A 52 15.22 -6.18 -3.39
N ILE A 53 14.53 -7.32 -3.46
CA ILE A 53 13.81 -7.91 -2.32
C ILE A 53 14.57 -9.11 -1.73
N PRO A 54 14.62 -9.24 -0.40
CA PRO A 54 15.13 -10.45 0.25
C PRO A 54 14.29 -11.69 -0.08
N ASN A 55 14.93 -12.85 -0.17
CA ASN A 55 14.29 -14.13 -0.51
C ASN A 55 13.17 -14.57 0.44
N TRP A 56 13.12 -14.02 1.66
CA TRP A 56 12.08 -14.34 2.63
C TRP A 56 10.80 -13.51 2.44
N VAL A 57 10.85 -12.44 1.64
CA VAL A 57 9.72 -11.55 1.38
C VAL A 57 8.88 -12.14 0.26
N LYS A 58 7.62 -12.46 0.59
CA LYS A 58 6.66 -12.95 -0.40
C LYS A 58 5.85 -11.81 -1.01
N TRP A 59 5.31 -12.04 -2.19
CA TRP A 59 4.46 -11.07 -2.89
C TRP A 59 3.26 -10.65 -2.05
N GLU A 60 2.62 -11.59 -1.37
CA GLU A 60 1.44 -11.35 -0.54
C GLU A 60 1.75 -10.33 0.56
N LEU A 61 2.95 -10.42 1.16
CA LEU A 61 3.41 -9.50 2.20
C LEU A 61 3.61 -8.08 1.65
N LEU A 62 4.22 -7.95 0.47
CA LEU A 62 4.41 -6.65 -0.20
C LEU A 62 3.10 -6.05 -0.68
N HIS A 63 2.23 -6.88 -1.22
CA HIS A 63 0.91 -6.48 -1.68
C HIS A 63 0.06 -6.00 -0.49
N GLU A 64 0.07 -6.73 0.62
CA GLU A 64 -0.57 -6.28 1.84
C GLU A 64 0.04 -4.99 2.37
N TRP A 65 1.37 -4.88 2.50
CA TRP A 65 2.04 -3.64 2.91
C TRP A 65 1.66 -2.44 2.04
N ALA A 66 1.65 -2.61 0.71
CA ALA A 66 1.34 -1.53 -0.21
C ALA A 66 -0.12 -1.07 -0.06
N ASN A 67 -1.02 -1.99 0.28
CA ASN A 67 -2.44 -1.76 0.52
C ASN A 67 -2.78 -1.49 2.00
N GLU A 68 -1.82 -1.68 2.91
CA GLU A 68 -1.93 -1.30 4.31
C GLU A 68 -2.05 0.21 4.30
N LYS A 69 -3.21 0.68 4.76
CA LYS A 69 -3.68 2.06 4.71
C LYS A 69 -2.49 2.95 5.10
N ALA A 70 -2.17 4.07 4.46
CA ALA A 70 -2.92 5.33 4.55
C ALA A 70 -3.57 5.61 5.94
N THR A 71 -3.20 4.89 7.01
CA THR A 71 -3.84 4.94 8.34
C THR A 71 -3.28 5.98 9.28
N GLU A 72 -2.43 6.89 8.80
CA GLU A 72 -1.99 8.05 9.59
C GLU A 72 -2.63 9.37 9.16
N GLY A 73 -3.66 9.35 8.30
CA GLY A 73 -4.40 10.58 8.03
C GLY A 73 -5.65 10.34 7.20
N LYS A 74 -6.79 10.13 7.89
CA LYS A 74 -8.21 10.38 7.52
C LYS A 74 -8.65 10.41 6.04
N GLY A 75 -7.93 9.78 5.12
CA GLY A 75 -8.13 9.94 3.68
C GLY A 75 -7.91 8.65 2.91
N GLN A 76 -8.58 8.55 1.78
CA GLN A 76 -8.48 7.45 0.84
C GLN A 76 -7.78 7.91 -0.43
N LEU A 77 -7.05 7.01 -1.10
CA LEU A 77 -6.36 7.31 -2.34
C LEU A 77 -7.37 7.40 -3.49
N CYS A 78 -7.47 8.57 -4.14
CA CYS A 78 -8.31 8.74 -5.33
C CYS A 78 -7.69 8.03 -6.54
N VAL A 79 -8.47 7.20 -7.23
CA VAL A 79 -8.04 6.50 -8.45
C VAL A 79 -7.72 7.44 -9.61
N LEU A 80 -8.33 8.63 -9.67
CA LEU A 80 -8.13 9.58 -10.77
C LEU A 80 -6.96 10.53 -10.56
N CYS A 81 -6.97 11.30 -9.46
CA CYS A 81 -5.91 12.27 -9.19
C CYS A 81 -4.74 11.70 -8.39
N SER A 82 -4.83 10.45 -7.93
CA SER A 82 -3.84 9.83 -7.04
C SER A 82 -3.54 10.62 -5.75
N GLY A 83 -4.40 11.58 -5.39
CA GLY A 83 -4.30 12.31 -4.13
C GLY A 83 -5.00 11.55 -3.00
N ILE A 84 -4.44 11.62 -1.79
CA ILE A 84 -5.13 11.18 -0.58
C ILE A 84 -6.16 12.26 -0.20
N LYS A 85 -7.44 11.87 -0.12
CA LYS A 85 -8.55 12.80 0.16
C LYS A 85 -9.55 12.15 1.10
N GLU A 86 -10.13 12.95 1.99
CA GLU A 86 -11.09 12.48 3.00
C GLU A 86 -12.51 12.30 2.41
N ALA A 87 -12.90 13.20 1.50
CA ALA A 87 -14.22 13.23 0.88
C ALA A 87 -14.20 12.67 -0.55
N GLY A 88 -15.14 11.76 -0.85
CA GLY A 88 -15.28 11.14 -2.15
C GLY A 88 -16.34 10.05 -2.18
N ILE A 89 -16.49 9.41 -3.33
CA ILE A 89 -17.41 8.29 -3.54
C ILE A 89 -16.63 7.00 -3.82
N ARG A 90 -17.25 5.86 -3.55
CA ARG A 90 -16.74 4.56 -4.00
C ARG A 90 -17.54 4.08 -5.20
N TYR A 91 -16.83 3.68 -6.25
CA TYR A 91 -17.39 3.05 -7.43
C TYR A 91 -16.58 1.80 -7.77
N ASN A 92 -17.24 0.64 -7.89
CA ASN A 92 -16.58 -0.66 -8.10
C ASN A 92 -15.40 -0.90 -7.15
N ASN A 93 -15.60 -0.63 -5.87
CA ASN A 93 -14.60 -0.75 -4.81
C ASN A 93 -13.33 0.14 -4.98
N ARG A 94 -13.34 1.12 -5.89
CA ARG A 94 -12.31 2.15 -6.06
C ARG A 94 -12.79 3.47 -5.50
N PHE A 95 -11.93 4.24 -4.84
CA PHE A 95 -12.28 5.56 -4.30
C PHE A 95 -12.01 6.65 -5.33
N VAL A 96 -12.98 7.55 -5.52
CA VAL A 96 -12.86 8.76 -6.35
C VAL A 96 -13.11 9.95 -5.45
N CYS A 97 -12.16 10.88 -5.34
CA CYS A 97 -12.35 12.08 -4.53
C CYS A 97 -13.41 13.02 -5.13
N GLU A 98 -14.02 13.84 -4.29
CA GLU A 98 -15.11 14.73 -4.68
C GLU A 98 -14.76 15.70 -5.85
N PRO A 99 -13.57 16.32 -5.91
CA PRO A 99 -13.18 17.15 -7.06
C PRO A 99 -13.14 16.38 -8.38
N CYS A 100 -12.62 15.15 -8.35
CA CYS A 100 -12.56 14.28 -9.52
C CYS A 100 -13.95 13.85 -9.96
N PHE A 101 -14.85 13.56 -9.03
CA PHE A 101 -16.23 13.22 -9.33
C PHE A 101 -17.00 14.39 -9.97
N LYS A 102 -16.87 15.60 -9.42
CA LYS A 102 -17.49 16.82 -9.98
C LYS A 102 -17.01 17.11 -11.40
N SER A 103 -15.72 16.87 -11.67
CA SER A 103 -15.15 17.03 -13.01
C SER A 103 -15.77 16.06 -14.03
N ILE A 104 -16.08 14.82 -13.64
CA ILE A 104 -16.74 13.84 -14.51
C ILE A 104 -18.22 14.16 -14.71
N LYS A 105 -18.93 14.60 -13.65
CA LYS A 105 -20.37 14.88 -13.74
C LYS A 105 -20.70 16.09 -14.62
N ASN A 106 -19.75 17.02 -14.76
CA ASN A 106 -19.91 18.23 -15.56
C ASN A 106 -19.32 18.11 -16.99
N LEU A 107 -18.93 16.88 -17.39
CA LEU A 107 -18.62 16.51 -18.78
C LEU A 107 -19.89 15.98 -19.45
#